data_AF-A0A3C1UBJ1-F1
#
_entry.id   AF-A0A3C1UBJ1-F1
#
_cell.length_a   1.000
_cell.length_b   1.000
_cell.length_c   1.000
_cell.angle_alpha   90.00
_cell.angle_beta   90.00
_cell.angle_gamma   90.00
#
_symmetry.space_group_name_H-M   'P 1'
#
loop_
_entity.id
_entity.type
_entity.pdbx_description
1 polymer ?
#
loop_
_entity_poly.entity_id
_entity_poly.type
_entity_poly.pdbx_seq_one_letter_code
_entity_poly.pdbx_strand_id
1 'polypeptide(L)' 'MKHLVLTSPHPSPLSAYRGFFGNHHFSQANAYLAQHGKTPINW' A
#
# COMPACT_ATOMS: atom_id res chain seq x y z
N MET A 1 3.36 7.71 17.11
CA MET A 1 2.65 7.29 15.88
C MET A 1 2.96 5.81 15.65
N LYS A 2 1.99 4.90 15.80
CA LYS A 2 2.21 3.42 15.85
C LYS A 2 1.78 2.67 14.58
N HIS A 3 1.30 3.38 13.55
CA HIS A 3 0.68 2.78 12.37
C HIS A 3 1.17 3.46 11.10
N LEU A 4 1.37 2.66 10.05
CA LEU A 4 1.55 3.14 8.68
C LEU A 4 0.19 3.36 8.03
N VAL A 5 -0.03 4.57 7.49
CA VAL A 5 -1.21 4.92 6.70
C VAL A 5 -0.76 5.18 5.27
N LEU A 6 -1.23 4.35 4.33
CA LEU A 6 -0.98 4.50 2.90
C LEU A 6 -2.23 5.10 2.25
N THR A 7 -2.08 6.17 1.48
CA THR A 7 -3.20 6.87 0.83
C THR A 7 -2.95 6.97 -0.67
N SER A 8 -3.98 6.67 -1.47
CA SER A 8 -3.94 6.82 -2.91
C SER A 8 -5.33 7.17 -3.45
N PRO A 9 -5.43 7.71 -4.67
CA PRO A 9 -6.69 7.82 -5.40
C PRO A 9 -7.45 6.49 -5.48
N HIS A 10 -8.77 6.58 -5.68
CA HIS A 10 -9.65 5.42 -5.78
C HIS A 10 -9.35 4.59 -7.06
N PRO A 11 -9.45 3.24 -7.02
CA PRO A 11 -9.18 2.35 -8.15
C PRO A 11 -10.18 2.43 -9.31
N SER A 12 -11.27 3.20 -9.19
CA SER A 12 -12.23 3.33 -10.30
C SER A 12 -11.57 3.95 -11.54
N PRO A 13 -12.03 3.60 -12.76
CA PRO A 13 -11.41 4.09 -14.00
C PRO A 13 -11.26 5.61 -14.07
N LEU A 14 -12.19 6.35 -13.45
CA LEU A 14 -12.19 7.81 -13.40
C LEU A 14 -10.95 8.41 -12.69
N SER A 15 -10.37 7.69 -11.72
CA SER A 15 -9.29 8.19 -10.85
C SER A 15 -8.06 7.30 -10.80
N ALA A 16 -8.10 6.07 -11.30
CA ALA A 16 -7.00 5.12 -11.12
C ALA A 16 -5.68 5.58 -11.74
N TYR A 17 -5.75 6.16 -12.95
CA TYR A 17 -4.59 6.72 -13.65
C TYR A 17 -4.01 7.98 -12.99
N ARG A 18 -4.75 8.59 -12.03
CA ARG A 18 -4.30 9.78 -11.30
C ARG A 18 -3.44 9.44 -10.07
N GLY A 19 -3.13 8.16 -9.83
CA GLY A 19 -2.19 7.75 -8.78
C GLY A 19 -2.55 6.47 -8.02
N PHE A 20 -3.56 5.70 -8.43
CA PHE A 20 -3.76 4.35 -7.88
C PHE A 20 -2.78 3.37 -8.51
N PHE A 21 -2.68 3.36 -9.85
CA PHE A 21 -1.69 2.54 -10.54
C PHE A 21 -0.27 3.03 -10.23
N GLY A 22 0.60 2.10 -9.86
CA GLY A 22 1.98 2.42 -9.45
C GLY A 22 2.12 2.99 -8.04
N ASN A 23 1.08 2.93 -7.19
CA ASN A 23 1.21 3.37 -5.79
C ASN A 23 2.10 2.45 -4.92
N HIS A 24 2.38 1.23 -5.38
CA HIS A 24 3.19 0.21 -4.71
C HIS A 24 2.72 -0.18 -3.30
N HIS A 25 1.45 0.05 -2.95
CA HIS A 25 0.95 -0.13 -1.58
C HIS A 25 1.13 -1.55 -1.03
N PHE A 26 0.96 -2.58 -1.87
CA PHE A 26 1.13 -3.98 -1.44
C PHE A 26 2.56 -4.27 -0.98
N SER A 27 3.55 -3.82 -1.75
CA SER A 27 4.96 -3.98 -1.40
C SER A 27 5.36 -3.11 -0.21
N GLN A 28 4.83 -1.89 -0.10
CA GLN A 28 5.06 -1.00 1.04
C GLN A 28 4.47 -1.55 2.33
N ALA A 29 3.28 -2.15 2.28
CA ALA A 29 2.67 -2.83 3.42
C ALA A 29 3.54 -4.01 3.88
N ASN A 30 4.02 -4.85 2.95
CA ASN A 30 4.90 -5.97 3.30
C ASN A 30 6.25 -5.50 3.85
N ALA A 31 6.83 -4.42 3.32
CA ALA A 31 8.05 -3.83 3.86
C ALA A 31 7.86 -3.33 5.30
N TYR A 32 6.71 -2.71 5.59
CA TYR A 32 6.37 -2.30 6.95
C TYR A 32 6.20 -3.49 7.89
N LEU A 33 5.50 -4.54 7.46
CA LEU A 33 5.32 -5.77 8.24
C LEU A 33 6.68 -6.39 8.59
N ALA A 34 7.56 -6.55 7.58
CA ALA A 34 8.90 -7.10 7.77
C ALA A 34 9.74 -6.28 8.77
N GLN A 35 9.72 -4.95 8.67
CA GLN A 35 10.43 -4.06 9.61
C GLN A 35 9.91 -4.18 11.06
N HIS A 36 8.67 -4.60 11.24
CA HIS A 36 8.05 -4.80 12.56
C HIS A 36 8.04 -6.27 13.00
N GLY A 37 8.82 -7.14 12.34
CA GLY A 37 8.91 -8.57 12.67
C GLY A 37 7.61 -9.33 12.41
N LYS A 38 6.73 -8.81 11.56
CA LYS A 38 5.46 -9.44 11.18
C LYS A 38 5.59 -10.15 9.83
N THR A 39 4.87 -11.25 9.68
CA THR A 39 4.81 -12.01 8.44
C THR A 39 4.21 -11.16 7.31
N PRO A 40 4.87 -11.04 6.14
CA PRO A 40 4.30 -10.43 4.95
C PRO A 40 3.03 -11.13 4.48
N ILE A 41 2.16 -10.40 3.78
CA ILE A 41 0.93 -10.93 3.19
C ILE A 41 1.21 -11.40 1.77
N ASN A 42 0.72 -12.59 1.42
CA ASN A 42 0.63 -13.06 0.04
C ASN A 42 -0.70 -12.57 -0.55
N TRP A 43 -0.63 -11.57 -1.41
CA TRP A 43 -1.79 -10.85 -1.97
C TRP A 43 -2.37 -11.53 -3.19
#